data_AF-A0A7S2YQ91-F1
#
_entry.id   AF-A0A7S2YQ91-F1
#
_cell.length_a   1.000
_cell.length_b   1.000
_cell.length_c   1.000
_cell.angle_alpha   90.00
_cell.angle_beta   90.00
_cell.angle_gamma   90.00
#
_symmetry.space_group_name_H-M   'P 1'
#
loop_
_entity.id
_entity.type
_entity.pdbx_description
1 polymer ?
#
loop_
_entity_poly.entity_id
_entity_poly.type
_entity_poly.pdbx_seq_one_letter_code
_entity_poly.pdbx_strand_id
1 'polypeptide(L)'
;MVPSPLVSNISKASLKSFVGSSSSSSSEESGPKQAPPPRKSMADRMKQFGGGGGNSSNNKNSNSNSNKPSSSSNGNLRGSDGGGRPSRSAPGRAAKTASQHPPTTHDITDEFKNADPSQWNLTKQQFSGSFVYATKGKEEEVVGQPIAKGIDKIKKHPEKYLLLFYQSNMIDWPADQQRYILIHREGSSGYKPKGVGPKGFMTLYMQEFQALPPFKDDILPTQYRDEYTDNMTHQGRRLHNKTNKPLLPGRGMGCCDSPLIKIIGDVDPSDIHQGSVGDCWLLSGISSLAEFDGAIKHLFRKTPKLEQRPLPGANKYTVTLWDLPTWKEKDIIIDERLAAMPDGSGSVLSSKPSEDGELWVCYLEKALSIHCGGWDKITGGQCTHAWALMTGCKEQYTIRKSKKTGLYQCFGKYNPYERRWANHGNSPHDGEQSMWQMDWPKVGGGGDKDLELTEEELFQRMCAWDDVNYIVGAGCSDKGADGGLVDNHAYSVIEAHNDVAGTDIDLIKVRNPWGKGEIEDGMFDDDGPGWQKYPQIKRALNPVVADDGIFWVTKQEFFVFFSTVYLSASNMTEFLED
;
A
#
# COMPACT_ATOMS: atom_id res chain seq x y z
N MET A 1 43.35 -33.77 2.56
CA MET A 1 43.91 -34.89 3.33
C MET A 1 43.69 -34.62 4.81
N VAL A 2 42.90 -35.50 5.42
CA VAL A 2 42.72 -35.84 6.85
C VAL A 2 42.38 -34.72 7.86
N PRO A 3 41.33 -34.91 8.70
CA PRO A 3 40.74 -33.91 9.61
C PRO A 3 40.88 -34.28 11.12
N SER A 4 40.19 -33.51 11.98
CA SER A 4 39.73 -33.88 13.35
C SER A 4 40.80 -33.91 14.47
N PRO A 5 40.47 -33.79 15.79
CA PRO A 5 39.26 -34.24 16.52
C PRO A 5 38.53 -33.15 17.35
N LEU A 6 37.21 -33.19 17.52
CA LEU A 6 36.35 -34.02 18.40
C LEU A 6 36.37 -33.63 19.90
N VAL A 7 35.20 -33.12 20.34
CA VAL A 7 34.31 -33.69 21.37
C VAL A 7 34.61 -33.47 22.87
N SER A 8 33.48 -33.35 23.60
CA SER A 8 33.22 -33.55 25.04
C SER A 8 33.42 -32.33 25.94
N ASN A 9 32.62 -32.08 26.99
CA ASN A 9 31.42 -32.70 27.52
C ASN A 9 30.80 -31.72 28.54
N ILE A 10 29.47 -31.72 28.61
CA ILE A 10 28.60 -31.74 29.80
C ILE A 10 29.23 -31.29 31.15
N SER A 11 28.60 -30.31 31.81
CA SER A 11 28.31 -30.42 33.26
C SER A 11 26.98 -29.75 33.63
N LYS A 12 26.19 -30.49 34.42
CA LYS A 12 24.98 -30.08 35.12
C LYS A 12 25.36 -29.55 36.51
N ALA A 13 24.66 -28.53 37.00
CA ALA A 13 24.24 -28.35 38.41
C ALA A 13 23.50 -27.00 38.53
N SER A 14 22.19 -26.98 38.83
CA SER A 14 21.61 -26.86 40.19
C SER A 14 21.83 -25.48 40.82
N LEU A 15 20.90 -24.83 41.53
CA LEU A 15 19.46 -24.96 41.82
C LEU A 15 19.18 -23.83 42.85
N LYS A 16 17.93 -23.36 42.93
CA LYS A 16 17.31 -22.59 44.05
C LYS A 16 17.72 -21.11 44.14
N SER A 17 16.87 -20.17 44.52
CA SER A 17 15.44 -20.09 44.90
C SER A 17 15.24 -18.63 45.34
N PHE A 18 14.08 -18.00 45.10
CA PHE A 18 13.46 -17.17 46.14
C PHE A 18 11.97 -16.96 45.87
N VAL A 19 11.21 -17.10 46.95
CA VAL A 19 9.76 -17.06 47.08
C VAL A 19 9.35 -15.66 47.53
N GLY A 20 8.18 -15.18 47.12
CA GLY A 20 7.57 -13.94 47.63
C GLY A 20 6.10 -13.83 47.28
N SER A 21 5.25 -14.37 48.14
CA SER A 21 3.79 -14.38 48.16
C SER A 21 3.14 -13.00 48.37
N SER A 22 1.91 -12.80 47.88
CA SER A 22 0.74 -12.48 48.73
C SER A 22 -0.57 -12.39 47.93
N SER A 23 -1.62 -12.81 48.63
CA SER A 23 -3.00 -13.08 48.28
C SER A 23 -3.93 -11.86 48.37
N SER A 24 -5.06 -11.87 47.66
CA SER A 24 -6.37 -11.60 48.27
C SER A 24 -7.52 -12.12 47.42
N SER A 25 -8.48 -12.73 48.11
CA SER A 25 -9.72 -13.35 47.65
C SER A 25 -10.88 -12.37 47.74
N SER A 26 -11.86 -12.47 46.84
CA SER A 26 -13.28 -12.27 47.20
C SER A 26 -14.19 -13.03 46.24
N SER A 27 -15.17 -13.68 46.83
CA SER A 27 -16.16 -14.58 46.27
C SER A 27 -17.54 -13.93 46.42
N GLU A 28 -18.37 -13.94 45.38
CA GLU A 28 -19.82 -13.77 45.51
C GLU A 28 -20.56 -14.67 44.50
N GLU A 29 -21.36 -15.59 45.05
CA GLU A 29 -22.39 -16.39 44.38
C GLU A 29 -23.70 -15.60 44.34
N SER A 30 -24.44 -15.64 43.22
CA SER A 30 -25.91 -15.65 43.24
C SER A 30 -26.49 -16.26 41.96
N GLY A 31 -27.46 -17.16 42.14
CA GLY A 31 -28.04 -18.05 41.14
C GLY A 31 -29.13 -17.45 40.22
N PRO A 32 -29.98 -18.30 39.61
CA PRO A 32 -30.35 -18.23 38.20
C PRO A 32 -31.58 -17.37 37.91
N LYS A 33 -31.63 -16.74 36.74
CA LYS A 33 -32.85 -16.09 36.21
C LYS A 33 -33.17 -16.55 34.79
N GLN A 34 -34.45 -16.90 34.66
CA GLN A 34 -35.14 -17.52 33.53
C GLN A 34 -35.23 -16.62 32.29
N ALA A 35 -35.39 -17.28 31.14
CA ALA A 35 -35.60 -16.70 29.82
C ALA A 35 -36.92 -15.91 29.69
N PRO A 36 -36.95 -14.79 28.94
CA PRO A 36 -38.17 -14.18 28.45
C PRO A 36 -38.53 -14.63 27.00
N PRO A 37 -39.82 -14.58 26.62
CA PRO A 37 -40.41 -15.24 25.44
C PRO A 37 -40.18 -14.48 24.11
N PRO A 38 -40.44 -15.12 22.94
CA PRO A 38 -40.16 -14.54 21.64
C PRO A 38 -41.14 -13.40 21.33
N ARG A 39 -40.64 -12.29 20.77
CA ARG A 39 -41.50 -11.22 20.24
C ARG A 39 -41.43 -11.17 18.71
N LYS A 40 -42.65 -11.26 18.18
CA LYS A 40 -43.15 -11.34 16.80
C LYS A 40 -42.56 -10.34 15.81
N SER A 41 -42.62 -10.76 14.56
CA SER A 41 -42.19 -10.06 13.35
C SER A 41 -42.90 -8.73 13.11
N MET A 42 -42.16 -7.85 12.42
CA MET A 42 -42.46 -6.47 12.04
C MET A 42 -43.46 -6.39 10.87
N ALA A 43 -44.51 -7.22 10.88
CA ALA A 43 -45.59 -7.24 9.88
C ALA A 43 -46.96 -6.78 10.45
N ASP A 44 -47.05 -6.46 11.75
CA ASP A 44 -48.32 -6.13 12.42
C ASP A 44 -48.43 -4.68 12.93
N ARG A 45 -47.73 -3.70 12.34
CA ARG A 45 -47.89 -2.28 12.69
C ARG A 45 -47.95 -1.36 11.48
N MET A 46 -49.03 -1.48 10.71
CA MET A 46 -49.46 -0.47 9.76
C MET A 46 -50.68 0.30 10.30
N LYS A 47 -50.71 1.60 9.96
CA LYS A 47 -51.81 2.59 10.02
C LYS A 47 -51.92 3.43 11.30
N GLN A 48 -51.56 4.71 11.20
CA GLN A 48 -52.47 5.85 11.42
C GLN A 48 -51.77 7.21 11.18
N PHE A 49 -52.55 8.15 10.61
CA PHE A 49 -52.29 9.59 10.35
C PHE A 49 -51.27 9.92 9.22
N GLY A 50 -51.56 10.69 8.17
CA GLY A 50 -52.72 11.49 7.81
C GLY A 50 -52.41 13.00 7.81
N GLY A 51 -52.13 13.57 6.62
CA GLY A 51 -52.65 14.88 6.21
C GLY A 51 -51.71 16.11 6.13
N GLY A 52 -51.74 16.75 4.95
CA GLY A 52 -51.46 18.18 4.69
C GLY A 52 -50.09 18.47 4.05
N GLY A 53 -49.91 19.14 2.92
CA GLY A 53 -50.79 19.89 2.00
C GLY A 53 -49.99 21.06 1.40
N GLY A 54 -50.04 21.28 0.07
CA GLY A 54 -49.55 22.54 -0.55
C GLY A 54 -48.96 22.45 -1.98
N ASN A 55 -49.84 22.73 -2.98
CA ASN A 55 -49.67 23.40 -4.31
C ASN A 55 -48.30 24.03 -4.68
N SER A 56 -47.85 24.22 -5.92
CA SER A 56 -48.32 24.18 -7.33
C SER A 56 -47.02 24.06 -8.19
N SER A 57 -46.93 23.66 -9.46
CA SER A 57 -47.53 24.24 -10.68
C SER A 57 -47.06 23.44 -11.91
N ASN A 58 -47.93 23.33 -12.92
CA ASN A 58 -47.67 23.29 -14.38
C ASN A 58 -46.35 22.70 -14.91
N ASN A 59 -46.41 21.67 -15.75
CA ASN A 59 -46.60 21.88 -17.20
C ASN A 59 -46.92 20.57 -17.95
N LYS A 60 -47.69 20.74 -19.03
CA LYS A 60 -48.19 19.74 -19.98
C LYS A 60 -47.05 19.13 -20.81
N ASN A 61 -47.12 17.85 -21.16
CA ASN A 61 -47.44 17.45 -22.54
C ASN A 61 -47.55 15.93 -22.77
N SER A 62 -48.61 15.58 -23.50
CA SER A 62 -48.81 14.46 -24.46
C SER A 62 -48.39 13.03 -24.07
N ASN A 63 -49.36 12.11 -23.91
CA ASN A 63 -49.91 11.23 -24.97
C ASN A 63 -48.81 10.46 -25.73
N SER A 64 -48.81 9.12 -25.79
CA SER A 64 -49.96 8.26 -26.05
C SER A 64 -49.58 6.77 -25.98
N ASN A 65 -50.60 5.96 -25.74
CA ASN A 65 -50.84 4.60 -26.25
C ASN A 65 -49.88 3.46 -25.86
N SER A 66 -50.27 2.59 -24.92
CA SER A 66 -51.25 1.49 -25.08
C SER A 66 -50.70 0.30 -25.87
N ASN A 67 -50.36 -0.78 -25.17
CA ASN A 67 -51.07 -2.06 -25.29
C ASN A 67 -50.36 -3.15 -24.47
N LYS A 68 -51.01 -3.55 -23.37
CA LYS A 68 -51.00 -4.96 -22.94
C LYS A 68 -51.93 -5.72 -23.89
N PRO A 69 -51.69 -7.04 -24.06
CA PRO A 69 -52.66 -7.92 -23.44
C PRO A 69 -52.01 -9.03 -22.61
N SER A 70 -52.72 -9.34 -21.54
CA SER A 70 -52.67 -10.55 -20.73
C SER A 70 -53.06 -11.80 -21.53
N SER A 71 -52.43 -12.93 -21.22
CA SER A 71 -53.14 -14.22 -21.14
C SER A 71 -52.35 -15.23 -20.31
N SER A 72 -53.01 -15.70 -19.26
CA SER A 72 -52.70 -16.85 -18.42
C SER A 72 -52.86 -18.18 -19.15
N SER A 73 -52.02 -19.17 -18.85
CA SER A 73 -52.45 -20.58 -18.76
C SER A 73 -51.45 -21.45 -18.01
N ASN A 74 -51.99 -22.23 -17.08
CA ASN A 74 -51.35 -23.23 -16.22
C ASN A 74 -50.63 -24.36 -16.97
N GLY A 75 -49.58 -24.90 -16.35
CA GLY A 75 -48.98 -26.19 -16.67
C GLY A 75 -48.16 -26.74 -15.51
N ASN A 76 -48.77 -27.63 -14.72
CA ASN A 76 -48.16 -28.41 -13.65
C ASN A 76 -47.25 -29.50 -14.25
N LEU A 77 -45.97 -29.56 -13.88
CA LEU A 77 -45.15 -30.79 -13.97
C LEU A 77 -44.18 -30.88 -12.79
N ARG A 78 -44.14 -32.06 -12.17
CA ARG A 78 -43.29 -32.49 -11.05
C ARG A 78 -41.93 -33.01 -11.54
N GLY A 79 -40.92 -32.93 -10.66
CA GLY A 79 -39.59 -33.56 -10.75
C GLY A 79 -38.54 -32.60 -11.31
N SER A 80 -37.32 -32.47 -10.80
CA SER A 80 -36.49 -33.29 -9.93
C SER A 80 -35.31 -32.44 -9.43
N ASP A 81 -34.65 -32.90 -8.36
CA ASP A 81 -33.48 -32.32 -7.72
C ASP A 81 -32.38 -31.84 -8.68
N GLY A 82 -31.85 -30.66 -8.38
CA GLY A 82 -30.64 -30.08 -8.96
C GLY A 82 -30.21 -28.90 -8.09
N GLY A 83 -29.23 -29.13 -7.21
CA GLY A 83 -28.65 -28.09 -6.36
C GLY A 83 -27.97 -27.03 -7.21
N GLY A 84 -28.68 -25.93 -7.48
CA GLY A 84 -28.12 -24.74 -8.08
C GLY A 84 -27.20 -24.02 -7.09
N ARG A 85 -25.96 -23.73 -7.52
CA ARG A 85 -25.10 -22.75 -6.85
C ARG A 85 -25.90 -21.46 -6.65
N PRO A 86 -26.01 -20.91 -5.43
CA PRO A 86 -26.62 -19.60 -5.26
C PRO A 86 -25.69 -18.56 -5.88
N SER A 87 -26.13 -17.94 -6.99
CA SER A 87 -25.49 -16.74 -7.52
C SER A 87 -25.53 -15.65 -6.44
N ARG A 88 -24.37 -15.20 -5.98
CA ARG A 88 -24.24 -14.02 -5.11
C ARG A 88 -23.33 -13.01 -5.78
N SER A 89 -23.84 -12.29 -6.77
CA SER A 89 -23.42 -10.90 -6.90
C SER A 89 -24.14 -10.15 -5.77
N ALA A 90 -23.51 -10.07 -4.60
CA ALA A 90 -24.08 -9.36 -3.45
C ALA A 90 -24.12 -7.86 -3.75
N PRO A 91 -25.29 -7.19 -3.73
CA PRO A 91 -25.34 -5.74 -3.75
C PRO A 91 -24.92 -5.20 -2.37
N GLY A 92 -23.91 -4.33 -2.33
CA GLY A 92 -23.51 -3.59 -1.12
C GLY A 92 -22.21 -4.04 -0.45
N ARG A 93 -21.24 -4.55 -1.20
CA ARG A 93 -19.88 -4.79 -0.68
C ARG A 93 -19.18 -3.44 -0.45
N ALA A 94 -18.76 -3.16 0.79
CA ALA A 94 -17.84 -2.06 1.06
C ALA A 94 -16.50 -2.43 0.41
N ALA A 95 -16.07 -1.67 -0.60
CA ALA A 95 -14.82 -1.98 -1.30
C ALA A 95 -13.64 -1.44 -0.50
N LYS A 96 -12.50 -2.12 -0.63
CA LYS A 96 -11.20 -1.66 -0.15
C LYS A 96 -10.94 -0.26 -0.71
N THR A 97 -10.59 0.70 0.15
CA THR A 97 -10.56 2.13 -0.21
C THR A 97 -9.65 2.38 -1.41
N ALA A 98 -8.46 1.77 -1.43
CA ALA A 98 -7.50 1.92 -2.52
C ALA A 98 -7.95 1.24 -3.82
N SER A 99 -8.75 0.16 -3.77
CA SER A 99 -9.18 -0.55 -4.99
C SER A 99 -10.24 0.20 -5.80
N GLN A 100 -10.81 1.28 -5.25
CA GLN A 100 -11.75 2.18 -5.93
C GLN A 100 -11.07 3.36 -6.64
N HIS A 101 -9.82 3.66 -6.30
CA HIS A 101 -9.07 4.73 -6.92
C HIS A 101 -8.22 4.12 -8.05
N PRO A 102 -8.25 4.69 -9.27
CA PRO A 102 -7.23 4.33 -10.25
C PRO A 102 -5.87 4.66 -9.62
N PRO A 103 -4.83 3.84 -9.87
CA PRO A 103 -3.50 4.13 -9.38
C PRO A 103 -3.13 5.54 -9.76
N THR A 104 -2.40 6.22 -8.89
CA THR A 104 -1.87 7.55 -9.11
C THR A 104 -0.83 7.52 -10.23
N THR A 105 -1.26 7.29 -11.47
CA THR A 105 -0.67 7.86 -12.68
C THR A 105 -1.00 9.35 -12.70
N HIS A 106 -0.74 10.01 -11.56
CA HIS A 106 -1.04 11.42 -11.38
C HIS A 106 -0.19 12.15 -12.39
N ASP A 107 -0.85 12.90 -13.27
CA ASP A 107 -0.20 14.04 -13.85
C ASP A 107 0.16 14.95 -12.68
N ILE A 108 1.40 14.82 -12.18
CA ILE A 108 1.91 15.59 -11.03
C ILE A 108 1.68 17.09 -11.28
N THR A 109 1.53 17.55 -12.54
CA THR A 109 1.15 18.94 -12.87
C THR A 109 -0.19 19.39 -12.33
N ASP A 110 -1.16 18.49 -12.13
CA ASP A 110 -2.42 18.80 -11.48
C ASP A 110 -2.27 18.98 -9.97
N GLU A 111 -1.40 18.20 -9.33
CA GLU A 111 -1.09 18.33 -7.90
C GLU A 111 -0.22 19.55 -7.61
N PHE A 112 0.72 19.89 -8.52
CA PHE A 112 1.47 21.14 -8.47
C PHE A 112 0.55 22.38 -8.49
N LYS A 113 -0.72 22.30 -8.95
CA LYS A 113 -1.69 23.40 -8.85
C LYS A 113 -2.02 23.76 -7.40
N ASN A 114 -1.95 22.79 -6.49
CA ASN A 114 -2.23 22.96 -5.08
C ASN A 114 -0.96 23.37 -4.29
N ALA A 115 0.22 23.31 -4.91
CA ALA A 115 1.45 23.77 -4.29
C ALA A 115 1.37 25.29 -4.01
N ASP A 116 1.73 25.69 -2.79
CA ASP A 116 1.68 27.10 -2.38
C ASP A 116 2.58 27.95 -3.30
N PRO A 117 2.02 28.96 -4.02
CA PRO A 117 2.78 29.82 -4.91
C PRO A 117 3.98 30.52 -4.25
N SER A 118 3.93 30.74 -2.93
CA SER A 118 5.03 31.34 -2.17
C SER A 118 6.27 30.45 -2.07
N GLN A 119 6.12 29.16 -2.33
CA GLN A 119 7.19 28.16 -2.27
C GLN A 119 7.96 28.04 -3.59
N TRP A 120 7.59 28.77 -4.62
CA TRP A 120 8.29 28.77 -5.90
C TRP A 120 9.19 29.99 -6.02
N ASN A 121 10.45 29.73 -6.36
CA ASN A 121 11.41 30.76 -6.67
C ASN A 121 11.80 30.71 -8.14
N LEU A 122 11.74 31.86 -8.80
CA LEU A 122 12.20 31.99 -10.17
C LEU A 122 13.66 32.44 -10.18
N THR A 123 14.57 31.52 -10.45
CA THR A 123 16.01 31.84 -10.54
C THR A 123 16.37 32.31 -11.95
N LYS A 124 17.19 33.37 -12.04
CA LYS A 124 17.72 33.88 -13.31
C LYS A 124 19.20 33.55 -13.41
N GLN A 125 19.60 32.89 -14.50
CA GLN A 125 20.99 32.51 -14.74
C GLN A 125 21.38 32.77 -16.19
N GLN A 126 22.66 33.02 -16.45
CA GLN A 126 23.23 32.98 -17.79
C GLN A 126 23.99 31.67 -17.98
N PHE A 127 23.91 31.08 -19.17
CA PHE A 127 24.49 29.77 -19.45
C PHE A 127 24.94 29.65 -20.92
N SER A 128 25.64 28.56 -21.24
CA SER A 128 26.24 28.33 -22.55
C SER A 128 25.27 27.75 -23.60
N GLY A 129 23.96 27.82 -23.36
CA GLY A 129 22.91 27.38 -24.30
C GLY A 129 22.69 25.87 -24.41
N SER A 130 23.25 25.06 -23.51
CA SER A 130 22.97 23.61 -23.47
C SER A 130 22.59 23.14 -22.08
N PHE A 131 21.86 22.03 -22.01
CA PHE A 131 21.39 21.40 -20.78
C PHE A 131 21.89 19.95 -20.67
N VAL A 132 21.93 19.44 -19.44
CA VAL A 132 21.75 18.01 -19.15
C VAL A 132 20.31 17.85 -18.65
N TYR A 133 19.63 16.77 -19.01
CA TYR A 133 18.32 16.42 -18.49
C TYR A 133 18.18 14.88 -18.46
N ALA A 134 17.32 14.37 -17.60
CA ALA A 134 16.98 12.95 -17.57
C ALA A 134 15.85 12.66 -18.56
N THR A 135 14.75 13.41 -18.48
CA THR A 135 13.66 13.38 -19.47
C THR A 135 13.37 14.78 -19.99
N LYS A 136 12.99 14.86 -21.27
CA LYS A 136 12.62 16.11 -21.95
C LYS A 136 11.14 16.07 -22.29
N GLY A 137 10.36 16.93 -21.64
CA GLY A 137 8.95 17.14 -21.92
C GLY A 137 8.73 18.11 -23.08
N LYS A 138 7.51 18.66 -23.13
CA LYS A 138 7.07 19.54 -24.22
C LYS A 138 7.86 20.86 -24.24
N GLU A 139 8.31 21.21 -25.43
CA GLU A 139 8.94 22.49 -25.74
C GLU A 139 7.94 23.41 -26.48
N GLU A 140 7.78 24.63 -25.99
CA GLU A 140 6.92 25.65 -26.58
C GLU A 140 7.79 26.84 -27.00
N GLU A 141 8.01 26.96 -28.31
CA GLU A 141 8.67 28.11 -28.91
C GLU A 141 7.67 29.25 -29.10
N VAL A 142 8.02 30.44 -28.62
CA VAL A 142 7.23 31.65 -28.81
C VAL A 142 8.04 32.67 -29.60
N VAL A 143 7.46 33.15 -30.69
CA VAL A 143 8.03 34.17 -31.59
C VAL A 143 7.07 35.35 -31.68
N GLY A 144 7.62 36.57 -31.72
CA GLY A 144 6.83 37.79 -31.93
C GLY A 144 6.07 38.27 -30.70
N GLN A 145 6.47 37.81 -29.51
CA GLN A 145 5.98 38.33 -28.23
C GLN A 145 7.13 38.78 -27.34
N PRO A 146 6.95 39.85 -26.54
CA PRO A 146 7.96 40.27 -25.59
C PRO A 146 8.35 39.14 -24.62
N ILE A 147 9.64 38.93 -24.41
CA ILE A 147 10.21 38.02 -23.41
C ILE A 147 9.64 38.30 -22.01
N ALA A 148 9.34 39.57 -21.69
CA ALA A 148 8.66 39.96 -20.47
C ALA A 148 7.32 39.22 -20.25
N LYS A 149 6.53 39.00 -21.31
CA LYS A 149 5.29 38.20 -21.23
C LYS A 149 5.58 36.74 -20.95
N GLY A 150 6.66 36.19 -21.53
CA GLY A 150 7.13 34.85 -21.22
C GLY A 150 7.52 34.70 -19.75
N ILE A 151 8.27 35.68 -19.21
CA ILE A 151 8.66 35.73 -17.79
C ILE A 151 7.43 35.81 -16.89
N ASP A 152 6.43 36.64 -17.23
CA ASP A 152 5.18 36.72 -16.46
C ASP A 152 4.38 35.41 -16.53
N LYS A 153 4.40 34.74 -17.68
CA LYS A 153 3.71 33.46 -17.89
C LYS A 153 4.30 32.34 -17.02
N ILE A 154 5.62 32.20 -16.99
CA ILE A 154 6.28 31.20 -16.12
C ILE A 154 6.11 31.53 -14.63
N LYS A 155 6.09 32.81 -14.24
CA LYS A 155 5.82 33.23 -12.85
C LYS A 155 4.41 32.88 -12.38
N LYS A 156 3.41 33.08 -13.25
CA LYS A 156 2.00 32.83 -12.93
C LYS A 156 1.63 31.36 -12.92
N HIS A 157 2.42 30.52 -13.60
CA HIS A 157 2.13 29.11 -13.80
C HIS A 157 3.35 28.22 -13.46
N PRO A 158 3.85 28.26 -12.21
CA PRO A 158 4.96 27.41 -11.78
C PRO A 158 4.67 25.91 -11.90
N GLU A 159 3.40 25.52 -11.79
CA GLU A 159 2.91 24.14 -11.97
C GLU A 159 3.12 23.64 -13.40
N LYS A 160 2.99 24.54 -14.38
CA LYS A 160 2.98 24.19 -15.81
C LYS A 160 4.36 24.31 -16.44
N TYR A 161 5.11 25.34 -16.10
CA TYR A 161 6.37 25.68 -16.76
C TYR A 161 7.55 25.46 -15.84
N LEU A 162 8.46 24.58 -16.25
CA LEU A 162 9.69 24.30 -15.52
C LEU A 162 10.72 25.42 -15.73
N LEU A 163 10.92 25.84 -16.98
CA LEU A 163 11.89 26.88 -17.32
C LEU A 163 11.56 27.64 -18.60
N LEU A 164 12.14 28.81 -18.73
CA LEU A 164 12.13 29.67 -19.91
C LEU A 164 13.56 30.07 -20.27
N PHE A 165 13.96 30.00 -21.53
CA PHE A 165 15.26 30.52 -21.94
C PHE A 165 15.23 31.23 -23.29
N TYR A 166 16.18 32.14 -23.49
CA TYR A 166 16.30 32.99 -24.68
C TYR A 166 17.74 33.49 -24.83
N GLN A 167 18.08 34.03 -26.01
CA GLN A 167 19.40 34.61 -26.25
C GLN A 167 19.55 35.92 -25.47
N SER A 168 20.62 36.07 -24.67
CA SER A 168 20.74 37.15 -23.68
C SER A 168 20.59 38.57 -24.24
N ASN A 169 21.09 38.82 -25.45
CA ASN A 169 21.00 40.12 -26.13
C ASN A 169 19.65 40.39 -26.81
N MET A 170 18.76 39.40 -26.89
CA MET A 170 17.46 39.51 -27.56
C MET A 170 16.46 40.34 -26.76
N ILE A 171 16.70 40.55 -25.47
CA ILE A 171 15.83 41.38 -24.63
C ILE A 171 15.78 42.84 -25.10
N ASP A 172 16.82 43.30 -25.80
CA ASP A 172 16.93 44.66 -26.34
C ASP A 172 16.33 44.79 -27.75
N TRP A 173 15.87 43.69 -28.35
CA TRP A 173 15.31 43.68 -29.71
C TRP A 173 13.84 44.13 -29.71
N PRO A 174 13.31 44.61 -30.85
CA PRO A 174 11.87 44.87 -31.01
C PRO A 174 11.02 43.64 -30.61
N ALA A 175 9.91 43.87 -29.92
CA ALA A 175 9.08 42.81 -29.33
C ALA A 175 8.59 41.75 -30.34
N ASP A 176 8.34 42.16 -31.58
CA ASP A 176 7.94 41.32 -32.71
C ASP A 176 9.10 40.46 -33.27
N GLN A 177 10.34 40.77 -32.89
CA GLN A 177 11.55 40.02 -33.24
C GLN A 177 12.09 39.18 -32.08
N GLN A 178 11.49 39.30 -30.89
CA GLN A 178 11.88 38.50 -29.74
C GLN A 178 11.38 37.06 -29.86
N ARG A 179 12.23 36.13 -29.38
CA ARG A 179 11.98 34.70 -29.33
C ARG A 179 12.42 34.14 -27.98
N TYR A 180 11.63 33.24 -27.43
CA TYR A 180 12.00 32.48 -26.25
C TYR A 180 11.38 31.08 -26.30
N ILE A 181 11.95 30.18 -25.51
CA ILE A 181 11.51 28.80 -25.41
C ILE A 181 11.04 28.56 -23.97
N LEU A 182 9.85 27.99 -23.84
CA LEU A 182 9.27 27.49 -22.59
C LEU A 182 9.41 25.96 -22.60
N ILE A 183 9.88 25.40 -21.49
CA ILE A 183 9.84 23.96 -21.24
C ILE A 183 8.74 23.69 -20.23
N HIS A 184 7.81 22.81 -20.62
CA HIS A 184 6.72 22.35 -19.76
C HIS A 184 7.27 21.42 -18.69
N ARG A 185 6.69 21.48 -17.49
CA ARG A 185 7.09 20.63 -16.37
C ARG A 185 6.71 19.17 -16.61
N GLU A 186 5.53 18.93 -17.16
CA GLU A 186 5.06 17.61 -17.59
C GLU A 186 6.10 16.94 -18.50
N GLY A 187 6.51 15.72 -18.15
CA GLY A 187 7.50 14.92 -18.88
C GLY A 187 8.94 15.43 -18.79
N SER A 188 9.23 16.51 -18.07
CA SER A 188 10.57 17.10 -17.94
C SER A 188 11.19 16.83 -16.56
N SER A 189 12.41 16.28 -16.53
CA SER A 189 13.13 16.03 -15.27
C SER A 189 14.64 16.19 -15.41
N GLY A 190 15.31 16.52 -14.30
CA GLY A 190 16.78 16.56 -14.23
C GLY A 190 17.45 17.69 -15.02
N TYR A 191 16.72 18.71 -15.46
CA TYR A 191 17.27 19.85 -16.20
C TYR A 191 18.35 20.60 -15.40
N LYS A 192 19.57 20.62 -15.94
CA LYS A 192 20.72 21.34 -15.39
C LYS A 192 21.44 22.09 -16.53
N PRO A 193 21.46 23.45 -16.51
CA PRO A 193 22.18 24.22 -17.51
C PRO A 193 23.68 23.98 -17.45
N LYS A 194 24.34 23.90 -18.61
CA LYS A 194 25.80 23.81 -18.72
C LYS A 194 26.42 25.20 -18.86
N GLY A 195 27.63 25.34 -18.34
CA GLY A 195 28.42 26.58 -18.47
C GLY A 195 27.74 27.78 -17.83
N VAL A 196 27.08 27.59 -16.68
CA VAL A 196 26.46 28.68 -15.92
C VAL A 196 27.51 29.70 -15.51
N GLY A 197 27.28 30.96 -15.84
CA GLY A 197 28.18 32.05 -15.49
C GLY A 197 27.97 33.31 -16.32
N PRO A 198 28.67 34.40 -15.97
CA PRO A 198 28.47 35.72 -16.57
C PRO A 198 28.89 35.81 -18.06
N LYS A 199 29.54 34.78 -18.59
CA LYS A 199 29.93 34.68 -20.01
C LYS A 199 28.91 33.92 -20.86
N GLY A 200 27.79 33.48 -20.27
CA GLY A 200 26.74 32.74 -20.98
C GLY A 200 26.02 33.63 -22.00
N PHE A 201 25.87 33.13 -23.24
CA PHE A 201 25.17 33.85 -24.31
C PHE A 201 23.65 33.66 -24.28
N MET A 202 23.14 32.72 -23.47
CA MET A 202 21.73 32.50 -23.23
C MET A 202 21.37 32.89 -21.80
N THR A 203 20.15 33.41 -21.62
CA THR A 203 19.54 33.67 -20.30
C THR A 203 18.46 32.62 -20.04
N LEU A 204 18.44 32.09 -18.82
CA LEU A 204 17.52 31.10 -18.30
C LEU A 204 16.76 31.69 -17.11
N TYR A 205 15.45 31.47 -17.08
CA TYR A 205 14.59 31.58 -15.92
C TYR A 205 14.10 30.19 -15.56
N MET A 206 14.38 29.70 -14.35
CA MET A 206 13.99 28.35 -13.92
C MET A 206 13.11 28.45 -12.68
N GLN A 207 11.97 27.74 -12.68
CA GLN A 207 11.10 27.62 -11.52
C GLN A 207 11.63 26.51 -10.62
N GLU A 208 12.24 26.93 -9.52
CA GLU A 208 12.76 26.06 -8.48
C GLU A 208 11.79 26.05 -7.29
N PHE A 209 11.49 24.86 -6.81
CA PHE A 209 10.76 24.71 -5.57
C PHE A 209 11.69 24.99 -4.38
N GLN A 210 11.21 25.77 -3.41
CA GLN A 210 11.92 26.08 -2.19
C GLN A 210 11.86 24.86 -1.25
N ALA A 211 12.94 24.11 -1.22
CA ALA A 211 13.20 23.09 -0.22
C ALA A 211 13.06 23.64 1.21
N LEU A 212 12.79 22.75 2.16
CA LEU A 212 12.84 23.06 3.58
C LEU A 212 14.24 23.60 3.92
N PRO A 213 14.35 24.57 4.84
CA PRO A 213 15.66 25.11 5.20
C PRO A 213 16.64 23.99 5.59
N PRO A 214 17.83 23.94 5.00
CA PRO A 214 18.80 22.93 5.38
C PRO A 214 19.27 23.16 6.82
N PHE A 215 19.60 22.09 7.54
CA PHE A 215 20.33 22.23 8.78
C PHE A 215 21.79 22.58 8.50
N LYS A 216 22.48 23.10 9.52
CA LYS A 216 23.92 23.36 9.41
C LYS A 216 24.65 22.07 9.01
N ASP A 217 25.46 22.16 7.96
CA ASP A 217 26.24 21.06 7.39
C ASP A 217 25.40 19.85 6.94
N ASP A 218 24.11 20.04 6.66
CA ASP A 218 23.11 18.99 6.34
C ASP A 218 22.98 17.93 7.45
N ILE A 219 23.12 18.37 8.70
CA ILE A 219 23.12 17.48 9.87
C ILE A 219 22.00 17.88 10.82
N LEU A 220 21.08 16.95 11.09
CA LEU A 220 20.08 17.11 12.14
C LEU A 220 20.79 17.29 13.50
N PRO A 221 20.50 18.35 14.28
CA PRO A 221 21.13 18.56 15.58
C PRO A 221 20.85 17.41 16.56
N THR A 222 21.86 17.03 17.36
CA THR A 222 21.82 15.84 18.23
C THR A 222 20.62 15.81 19.18
N GLN A 223 20.19 16.95 19.70
CA GLN A 223 19.03 17.03 20.61
C GLN A 223 17.69 16.66 19.96
N TYR A 224 17.61 16.65 18.63
CA TYR A 224 16.40 16.28 17.89
C TYR A 224 16.45 14.86 17.33
N ARG A 225 17.58 14.18 17.45
CA ARG A 225 17.77 12.84 16.93
C ARG A 225 17.02 11.80 17.75
N ASP A 226 16.51 10.78 17.08
CA ASP A 226 16.14 9.52 17.71
C ASP A 226 17.39 8.75 18.17
N GLU A 227 17.20 7.82 19.11
CA GLU A 227 18.27 7.02 19.70
C GLU A 227 18.75 5.88 18.79
N TYR A 228 18.05 5.63 17.69
CA TYR A 228 18.21 4.42 16.88
C TYR A 228 19.12 4.65 15.68
N THR A 229 18.84 5.69 14.90
CA THR A 229 19.36 5.89 13.54
C THR A 229 20.89 5.97 13.51
N ASP A 230 21.53 6.60 14.51
CA ASP A 230 23.00 6.76 14.56
C ASP A 230 23.75 5.42 14.70
N ASN A 231 23.08 4.38 15.22
CA ASN A 231 23.64 3.06 15.49
C ASN A 231 23.17 1.98 14.51
N MET A 232 22.32 2.33 13.53
CA MET A 232 21.82 1.36 12.56
C MET A 232 22.92 0.81 11.65
N THR A 233 22.83 -0.49 11.40
CA THR A 233 23.68 -1.22 10.46
C THR A 233 22.85 -1.89 9.38
N HIS A 234 23.49 -2.14 8.24
CA HIS A 234 22.99 -3.06 7.23
C HIS A 234 24.16 -3.90 6.70
N GLN A 235 23.96 -5.21 6.63
CA GLN A 235 24.97 -6.22 6.32
C GLN A 235 26.23 -6.06 7.17
N GLY A 236 26.05 -5.75 8.46
CA GLY A 236 27.13 -5.51 9.42
C GLY A 236 27.93 -4.23 9.19
N ARG A 237 27.55 -3.37 8.23
CA ARG A 237 28.18 -2.07 7.99
C ARG A 237 27.37 -0.96 8.63
N ARG A 238 28.06 -0.02 9.28
CA ARG A 238 27.42 1.18 9.83
C ARG A 238 26.88 2.04 8.68
N LEU A 239 25.60 2.40 8.74
CA LEU A 239 24.96 3.18 7.69
C LEU A 239 25.45 4.62 7.68
N HIS A 240 25.66 5.21 8.85
CA HIS A 240 26.01 6.64 8.94
C HIS A 240 27.39 6.90 9.51
N ASN A 241 28.13 7.76 8.84
CA ASN A 241 29.44 8.22 9.24
C ASN A 241 29.73 9.61 8.63
N LYS A 242 30.96 10.12 8.77
CA LYS A 242 31.32 11.46 8.28
C LYS A 242 31.13 11.63 6.76
N THR A 243 31.28 10.56 6.00
CA THR A 243 31.20 10.58 4.53
C THR A 243 29.87 10.04 4.01
N ASN A 244 29.17 9.19 4.76
CA ASN A 244 27.81 8.73 4.44
C ASN A 244 26.81 9.29 5.46
N LYS A 245 26.26 10.47 5.17
CA LYS A 245 25.26 11.12 6.04
C LYS A 245 23.87 10.51 5.80
N PRO A 246 22.98 10.50 6.80
CA PRO A 246 21.57 10.21 6.56
C PRO A 246 20.96 11.25 5.62
N LEU A 247 19.90 10.87 4.92
CA LEU A 247 19.14 11.77 4.07
C LEU A 247 18.06 12.48 4.89
N LEU A 248 17.82 13.74 4.56
CA LEU A 248 16.75 14.55 5.14
C LEU A 248 15.77 14.93 4.01
N PRO A 249 14.59 14.27 3.95
CA PRO A 249 13.63 14.51 2.89
C PRO A 249 13.23 15.98 2.78
N GLY A 250 13.17 16.49 1.56
CA GLY A 250 12.70 17.83 1.24
C GLY A 250 13.66 18.98 1.58
N ARG A 251 14.91 18.70 2.00
CA ARG A 251 15.91 19.71 2.42
C ARG A 251 17.01 19.99 1.39
N GLY A 252 16.79 19.64 0.13
CA GLY A 252 17.74 19.88 -0.96
C GLY A 252 18.86 18.82 -1.05
N MET A 253 18.64 17.64 -0.49
CA MET A 253 19.61 16.53 -0.48
C MET A 253 19.39 15.52 -1.61
N GLY A 254 18.48 15.79 -2.55
CA GLY A 254 18.08 14.85 -3.59
C GLY A 254 17.12 13.76 -3.11
N CYS A 255 16.46 13.96 -1.97
CA CYS A 255 15.53 13.00 -1.37
C CYS A 255 14.20 13.72 -1.12
N CYS A 256 13.14 13.34 -1.85
CA CYS A 256 11.82 13.98 -1.79
C CYS A 256 11.86 15.53 -1.81
N ASP A 257 12.71 16.12 -2.66
CA ASP A 257 12.76 17.58 -2.85
C ASP A 257 11.62 18.04 -3.76
N SER A 258 10.39 17.83 -3.28
CA SER A 258 9.13 18.02 -4.01
C SER A 258 8.22 19.02 -3.27
N PRO A 259 7.44 19.85 -3.98
CA PRO A 259 6.37 20.67 -3.38
C PRO A 259 5.24 19.90 -2.76
N LEU A 260 5.09 18.63 -3.11
CA LEU A 260 4.02 17.79 -2.63
C LEU A 260 4.46 16.96 -1.42
N ILE A 261 5.69 17.17 -0.92
CA ILE A 261 6.21 16.45 0.22
C ILE A 261 5.25 16.51 1.41
N LYS A 262 4.82 15.34 1.85
CA LYS A 262 3.88 15.12 2.95
C LYS A 262 4.22 13.80 3.66
N ILE A 263 3.67 13.58 4.86
CA ILE A 263 3.89 12.29 5.54
C ILE A 263 2.94 11.25 4.95
N ILE A 264 1.65 11.52 5.04
CA ILE A 264 0.56 10.72 4.45
C ILE A 264 -0.40 11.69 3.77
N GLY A 265 -0.73 11.48 2.51
CA GLY A 265 -1.87 12.08 1.82
C GLY A 265 -2.95 11.02 1.59
N ASP A 266 -3.11 10.59 0.35
CA ASP A 266 -3.89 9.42 -0.01
C ASP A 266 -3.02 8.18 0.06
N VAL A 267 -3.28 7.33 1.06
CA VAL A 267 -2.57 6.06 1.17
C VAL A 267 -2.95 5.21 -0.03
N ASP A 268 -1.99 5.02 -0.94
CA ASP A 268 -2.12 4.08 -2.05
C ASP A 268 -1.04 3.00 -1.94
N PRO A 269 -1.37 1.72 -2.12
CA PRO A 269 -0.35 0.70 -2.20
C PRO A 269 0.63 0.84 -3.39
N SER A 270 0.46 1.79 -4.32
CA SER A 270 1.46 2.18 -5.33
C SER A 270 2.55 3.08 -4.76
N ASP A 271 2.39 3.61 -3.55
CA ASP A 271 3.43 4.38 -2.87
C ASP A 271 4.65 3.51 -2.51
N ILE A 272 4.47 2.18 -2.47
CA ILE A 272 5.50 1.23 -2.09
C ILE A 272 6.53 1.07 -3.21
N HIS A 273 7.67 1.72 -3.00
CA HIS A 273 8.83 1.58 -3.87
C HIS A 273 9.94 0.83 -3.14
N GLN A 274 10.12 -0.47 -3.41
CA GLN A 274 11.06 -1.30 -2.66
C GLN A 274 12.52 -0.79 -2.73
N GLY A 275 13.19 -0.82 -1.58
CA GLY A 275 14.61 -0.52 -1.41
C GLY A 275 15.53 -1.74 -1.60
N SER A 276 16.73 -1.66 -1.03
CA SER A 276 17.78 -2.69 -1.17
C SER A 276 17.94 -3.58 0.08
N VAL A 277 16.95 -3.61 0.98
CA VAL A 277 17.05 -4.30 2.27
C VAL A 277 16.81 -5.81 2.16
N GLY A 278 15.93 -6.27 1.28
CA GLY A 278 15.54 -7.69 1.18
C GLY A 278 14.37 -8.06 2.11
N ASP A 279 13.49 -7.10 2.35
CA ASP A 279 12.31 -7.15 3.21
C ASP A 279 11.01 -7.18 2.40
N CYS A 280 11.03 -7.76 1.19
CA CYS A 280 9.86 -7.83 0.30
C CYS A 280 8.60 -8.35 1.01
N TRP A 281 8.72 -9.32 1.91
CA TRP A 281 7.61 -9.83 2.74
C TRP A 281 6.93 -8.74 3.58
N LEU A 282 7.70 -7.78 4.08
CA LEU A 282 7.25 -6.67 4.91
C LEU A 282 6.53 -5.64 4.04
N LEU A 283 7.16 -5.22 2.94
CA LEU A 283 6.57 -4.29 1.98
C LEU A 283 5.30 -4.84 1.33
N SER A 284 5.26 -6.14 1.06
CA SER A 284 4.05 -6.84 0.61
C SER A 284 2.96 -6.78 1.68
N GLY A 285 3.33 -7.04 2.94
CA GLY A 285 2.40 -6.94 4.05
C GLY A 285 1.85 -5.52 4.26
N ILE A 286 2.70 -4.50 4.08
CA ILE A 286 2.33 -3.07 4.10
C ILE A 286 1.39 -2.75 2.94
N SER A 287 1.71 -3.19 1.73
CA SER A 287 0.85 -3.02 0.54
C SER A 287 -0.53 -3.62 0.75
N SER A 288 -0.64 -4.85 1.27
CA SER A 288 -1.96 -5.44 1.57
C SER A 288 -2.73 -4.69 2.66
N LEU A 289 -2.03 -4.05 3.59
CA LEU A 289 -2.65 -3.24 4.63
C LEU A 289 -3.13 -1.88 4.08
N ALA A 290 -2.37 -1.30 3.16
CA ALA A 290 -2.68 -0.02 2.51
C ALA A 290 -3.92 -0.09 1.60
N GLU A 291 -4.40 -1.28 1.25
CA GLU A 291 -5.75 -1.45 0.66
C GLU A 291 -6.87 -0.94 1.60
N PHE A 292 -6.55 -0.76 2.89
CA PHE A 292 -7.37 -0.15 3.93
C PHE A 292 -6.67 1.12 4.43
N ASP A 293 -6.87 2.25 3.74
CA ASP A 293 -6.15 3.52 3.99
C ASP A 293 -6.21 3.96 5.46
N GLY A 294 -7.37 3.80 6.11
CA GLY A 294 -7.58 4.07 7.52
C GLY A 294 -6.64 3.29 8.45
N ALA A 295 -6.20 2.09 8.05
CA ALA A 295 -5.29 1.27 8.85
C ALA A 295 -3.89 1.87 8.90
N ILE A 296 -3.38 2.40 7.79
CA ILE A 296 -2.08 3.11 7.75
C ILE A 296 -2.18 4.41 8.55
N LYS A 297 -3.22 5.21 8.35
CA LYS A 297 -3.47 6.42 9.15
C LYS A 297 -3.55 6.10 10.65
N HIS A 298 -4.16 4.97 11.02
CA HIS A 298 -4.25 4.51 12.41
C HIS A 298 -2.88 4.20 13.02
N LEU A 299 -1.94 3.59 12.28
CA LEU A 299 -0.57 3.37 12.76
C LEU A 299 0.14 4.70 13.09
N PHE A 300 -0.19 5.76 12.36
CA PHE A 300 0.38 7.10 12.54
C PHE A 300 -0.48 8.04 13.40
N ARG A 301 -1.56 7.58 14.03
CA ARG A 301 -2.55 8.41 14.75
C ARG A 301 -2.00 9.38 15.81
N LYS A 302 -0.79 9.12 16.33
CA LYS A 302 -0.10 9.98 17.32
C LYS A 302 0.85 11.01 16.69
N THR A 303 0.97 10.98 15.37
CA THR A 303 1.71 11.98 14.59
C THR A 303 0.74 13.07 14.15
N PRO A 304 0.93 14.33 14.57
CA PRO A 304 0.06 15.42 14.14
C PRO A 304 0.35 15.83 12.69
N LYS A 305 -0.68 16.32 11.99
CA LYS A 305 -0.55 17.02 10.69
C LYS A 305 0.10 16.18 9.58
N LEU A 306 -0.31 14.92 9.45
CA LEU A 306 0.25 13.95 8.49
C LEU A 306 0.18 14.41 7.03
N GLU A 307 -0.93 15.06 6.66
CA GLU A 307 -1.19 15.59 5.31
C GLU A 307 -0.49 16.91 5.03
N GLN A 308 0.15 17.52 6.04
CA GLN A 308 0.85 18.78 5.87
C GLN A 308 2.32 18.52 5.53
N ARG A 309 2.88 19.47 4.79
CA ARG A 309 4.33 19.55 4.59
C ARG A 309 5.07 19.47 5.94
N PRO A 310 6.19 18.73 6.02
CA PRO A 310 7.04 18.75 7.20
C PRO A 310 7.44 20.17 7.58
N LEU A 311 7.57 20.44 8.88
CA LEU A 311 7.87 21.78 9.36
C LEU A 311 9.30 22.19 8.99
N PRO A 312 9.58 23.50 8.86
CA PRO A 312 10.93 24.00 8.59
C PRO A 312 11.97 23.59 9.64
N GLY A 313 11.55 23.41 10.90
CA GLY A 313 12.39 22.92 12.00
C GLY A 313 12.55 21.39 12.00
N ALA A 314 13.13 20.84 13.07
CA ALA A 314 13.27 19.40 13.22
C ALA A 314 11.91 18.71 13.37
N ASN A 315 11.70 17.62 12.65
CA ASN A 315 10.47 16.85 12.68
C ASN A 315 10.65 15.50 13.40
N LYS A 316 9.59 15.04 14.06
CA LYS A 316 9.49 13.71 14.68
C LYS A 316 8.12 13.11 14.38
N TYR A 317 8.11 11.80 14.22
CA TYR A 317 6.91 11.04 13.90
C TYR A 317 6.79 9.88 14.89
N THR A 318 5.56 9.55 15.26
CA THR A 318 5.24 8.43 16.15
C THR A 318 4.43 7.42 15.37
N VAL A 319 4.96 6.20 15.29
CA VAL A 319 4.28 5.04 14.70
C VAL A 319 3.96 4.08 15.84
N THR A 320 2.70 3.71 15.99
CA THR A 320 2.28 2.74 17.00
C THR A 320 2.18 1.35 16.37
N LEU A 321 2.98 0.41 16.88
CA LEU A 321 3.05 -0.98 16.44
C LEU A 321 2.71 -1.94 17.58
N TRP A 322 2.52 -3.21 17.28
CA TRP A 322 2.34 -4.26 18.29
C TRP A 322 3.69 -4.92 18.63
N ASP A 323 4.03 -4.95 19.91
CA ASP A 323 5.15 -5.72 20.43
C ASP A 323 4.73 -7.18 20.58
N LEU A 324 5.21 -8.06 19.69
CA LEU A 324 4.77 -9.46 19.64
C LEU A 324 5.16 -10.30 20.87
N PRO A 325 6.28 -10.04 21.58
CA PRO A 325 6.55 -10.70 22.86
C PRO A 325 5.46 -10.42 23.91
N THR A 326 4.96 -9.20 24.00
CA THR A 326 3.99 -8.79 25.02
C THR A 326 2.54 -8.70 24.54
N TRP A 327 2.33 -8.69 23.22
CA TRP A 327 1.08 -8.38 22.54
C TRP A 327 0.44 -7.08 23.04
N LYS A 328 1.23 -6.03 23.16
CA LYS A 328 0.79 -4.68 23.52
C LYS A 328 1.26 -3.67 22.51
N GLU A 329 0.50 -2.61 22.34
CA GLU A 329 0.93 -1.47 21.54
C GLU A 329 2.20 -0.84 22.11
N LYS A 330 3.05 -0.38 21.20
CA LYS A 330 4.31 0.30 21.48
C LYS A 330 4.50 1.44 20.49
N ASP A 331 4.73 2.62 21.04
CA ASP A 331 5.04 3.81 20.25
C ASP A 331 6.53 3.80 19.90
N ILE A 332 6.82 3.88 18.60
CA ILE A 332 8.17 4.07 18.06
C ILE A 332 8.27 5.51 17.59
N ILE A 333 9.09 6.30 18.29
CA ILE A 333 9.32 7.71 17.96
C ILE A 333 10.58 7.81 17.10
N ILE A 334 10.40 8.23 15.86
CA ILE A 334 11.46 8.38 14.87
C ILE A 334 11.68 9.84 14.52
N ASP A 335 12.91 10.21 14.22
CA ASP A 335 13.19 11.49 13.58
C ASP A 335 13.06 11.42 12.05
N GLU A 336 13.20 12.57 11.39
CA GLU A 336 13.00 12.72 9.96
C GLU A 336 14.10 12.12 9.07
N ARG A 337 15.17 11.55 9.64
CA ARG A 337 16.30 11.01 8.87
C ARG A 337 15.96 9.68 8.24
N LEU A 338 16.33 9.52 6.96
CA LEU A 338 16.30 8.24 6.26
C LEU A 338 17.69 7.64 6.11
N ALA A 339 17.76 6.31 6.14
CA ALA A 339 18.98 5.56 5.92
C ALA A 339 19.47 5.74 4.48
N ALA A 340 20.73 6.13 4.31
CA ALA A 340 21.39 6.23 3.01
C ALA A 340 22.11 4.92 2.69
N MET A 341 22.16 4.56 1.42
CA MET A 341 22.92 3.42 0.93
C MET A 341 24.39 3.52 1.38
N PRO A 342 24.99 2.44 1.90
CA PRO A 342 26.37 2.46 2.39
C PRO A 342 27.42 2.54 1.27
N ASP A 343 26.99 2.48 0.00
CA ASP A 343 27.84 2.60 -1.19
C ASP A 343 28.23 4.05 -1.53
N GLY A 344 27.67 5.03 -0.81
CA GLY A 344 27.93 6.45 -1.04
C GLY A 344 27.21 7.03 -2.25
N SER A 345 26.25 6.31 -2.85
CA SER A 345 25.43 6.80 -3.96
C SER A 345 24.52 7.97 -3.58
N GLY A 346 24.26 8.16 -2.28
CA GLY A 346 23.27 9.11 -1.79
C GLY A 346 21.82 8.67 -2.00
N SER A 347 21.60 7.43 -2.45
CA SER A 347 20.25 6.86 -2.54
C SER A 347 19.76 6.41 -1.16
N VAL A 348 18.44 6.39 -0.95
CA VAL A 348 17.84 5.80 0.25
C VAL A 348 17.99 4.27 0.23
N LEU A 349 18.29 3.68 1.39
CA LEU A 349 18.47 2.23 1.57
C LEU A 349 17.13 1.49 1.58
N SER A 350 16.19 2.03 2.35
CA SER A 350 14.84 1.52 2.54
C SER A 350 13.96 1.84 1.33
N SER A 351 12.65 1.65 1.48
CA SER A 351 11.66 2.14 0.54
C SER A 351 11.85 3.62 0.23
N LYS A 352 11.57 3.98 -1.01
CA LYS A 352 11.70 5.34 -1.54
C LYS A 352 10.40 6.13 -1.30
N PRO A 353 10.50 7.46 -1.17
CA PRO A 353 9.33 8.32 -1.25
C PRO A 353 8.52 8.03 -2.52
N SER A 354 7.20 8.16 -2.44
CA SER A 354 6.33 8.01 -3.61
C SER A 354 6.58 9.14 -4.63
N GLU A 355 6.07 8.97 -5.85
CA GLU A 355 6.27 9.96 -6.92
C GLU A 355 5.62 11.32 -6.62
N ASP A 356 4.48 11.29 -5.93
CA ASP A 356 3.71 12.44 -5.43
C ASP A 356 4.20 12.95 -4.06
N GLY A 357 5.31 12.39 -3.55
CA GLY A 357 6.07 12.94 -2.43
C GLY A 357 5.65 12.48 -1.02
N GLU A 358 4.91 11.39 -0.89
CA GLU A 358 4.59 10.79 0.39
C GLU A 358 5.80 10.08 1.02
N LEU A 359 5.85 10.08 2.36
CA LEU A 359 6.96 9.54 3.14
C LEU A 359 6.55 8.38 4.07
N TRP A 360 5.27 8.04 4.11
CA TRP A 360 4.72 7.11 5.09
C TRP A 360 5.34 5.71 4.98
N VAL A 361 5.60 5.21 3.77
CA VAL A 361 6.24 3.90 3.58
C VAL A 361 7.64 3.92 4.17
N CYS A 362 8.44 4.94 3.85
CA CYS A 362 9.80 5.10 4.38
C CYS A 362 9.83 5.12 5.91
N TYR A 363 8.89 5.86 6.52
CA TYR A 363 8.83 6.04 7.96
C TYR A 363 8.21 4.83 8.68
N LEU A 364 7.25 4.15 8.08
CA LEU A 364 6.69 2.91 8.60
C LEU A 364 7.75 1.79 8.59
N GLU A 365 8.48 1.64 7.49
CA GLU A 365 9.58 0.67 7.38
C GLU A 365 10.73 1.00 8.35
N LYS A 366 11.08 2.28 8.54
CA LYS A 366 12.03 2.72 9.58
C LYS A 366 11.54 2.34 10.98
N ALA A 367 10.28 2.57 11.31
CA ALA A 367 9.72 2.22 12.61
C ALA A 367 9.71 0.70 12.84
N LEU A 368 9.32 -0.08 11.83
CA LEU A 368 9.34 -1.54 11.86
C LEU A 368 10.76 -2.09 11.99
N SER A 369 11.73 -1.54 11.28
CA SER A 369 13.13 -1.95 11.41
C SER A 369 13.66 -1.68 12.81
N ILE A 370 13.38 -0.51 13.40
CA ILE A 370 13.71 -0.19 14.80
C ILE A 370 13.08 -1.19 15.76
N HIS A 371 11.78 -1.45 15.60
CA HIS A 371 11.03 -2.34 16.48
C HIS A 371 11.52 -3.80 16.41
N CYS A 372 12.02 -4.22 15.25
CA CYS A 372 12.68 -5.50 15.00
C CYS A 372 14.16 -5.53 15.44
N GLY A 373 14.76 -4.40 15.80
CA GLY A 373 16.14 -4.32 16.26
C GLY A 373 17.19 -4.00 15.18
N GLY A 374 16.76 -3.54 14.00
CA GLY A 374 17.61 -3.02 12.92
C GLY A 374 17.22 -3.51 11.53
N TRP A 375 17.82 -2.93 10.49
CA TRP A 375 17.56 -3.29 9.08
C TRP A 375 17.91 -4.76 8.77
N ASP A 376 19.00 -5.27 9.35
CA ASP A 376 19.38 -6.68 9.18
C ASP A 376 18.36 -7.67 9.77
N LYS A 377 17.54 -7.19 10.72
CA LYS A 377 16.52 -7.99 11.41
C LYS A 377 15.20 -8.08 10.66
N ILE A 378 15.00 -7.35 9.57
CA ILE A 378 13.77 -7.42 8.76
C ILE A 378 13.98 -8.11 7.42
N THR A 379 15.16 -8.65 7.16
CA THR A 379 15.42 -9.45 5.95
C THR A 379 14.70 -10.79 6.04
N GLY A 380 14.06 -11.29 4.97
CA GLY A 380 13.47 -12.64 4.95
C GLY A 380 12.43 -12.97 6.05
N GLY A 381 11.15 -12.96 5.67
CA GLY A 381 10.03 -13.23 6.58
C GLY A 381 8.76 -13.65 5.83
N GLN A 382 7.60 -13.48 6.46
CA GLN A 382 6.28 -13.82 5.88
C GLN A 382 5.28 -12.72 6.19
N CYS A 383 4.38 -12.39 5.25
CA CYS A 383 3.41 -11.30 5.40
C CYS A 383 2.54 -11.43 6.67
N THR A 384 2.23 -12.65 7.08
CA THR A 384 1.53 -12.94 8.35
C THR A 384 2.21 -12.34 9.58
N HIS A 385 3.55 -12.31 9.59
CA HIS A 385 4.31 -11.70 10.68
C HIS A 385 4.25 -10.17 10.62
N ALA A 386 4.20 -9.59 9.41
CA ALA A 386 4.10 -8.15 9.20
C ALA A 386 2.73 -7.66 9.66
N TRP A 387 1.68 -8.38 9.26
CA TRP A 387 0.33 -8.10 9.72
C TRP A 387 0.20 -8.25 11.23
N ALA A 388 0.84 -9.23 11.87
CA ALA A 388 0.83 -9.31 13.33
C ALA A 388 1.43 -8.05 13.99
N LEU A 389 2.55 -7.53 13.46
CA LEU A 389 3.19 -6.30 13.96
C LEU A 389 2.32 -5.06 13.79
N MET A 390 1.55 -4.97 12.71
CA MET A 390 0.75 -3.78 12.39
C MET A 390 -0.67 -3.85 12.97
N THR A 391 -1.30 -5.02 12.99
CA THR A 391 -2.71 -5.20 13.37
C THR A 391 -2.89 -5.72 14.79
N GLY A 392 -1.87 -6.38 15.37
CA GLY A 392 -1.99 -7.06 16.66
C GLY A 392 -2.81 -8.34 16.62
N CYS A 393 -3.28 -8.75 15.44
CA CYS A 393 -4.05 -9.97 15.28
C CYS A 393 -3.14 -11.21 15.42
N LYS A 394 -3.48 -12.10 16.35
CA LYS A 394 -2.80 -13.39 16.54
C LYS A 394 -3.19 -14.44 15.51
N GLU A 395 -4.40 -14.33 14.98
CA GLU A 395 -4.99 -15.28 14.03
C GLU A 395 -4.42 -15.04 12.63
N GLN A 396 -3.17 -15.47 12.47
CA GLN A 396 -2.41 -15.43 11.24
C GLN A 396 -2.23 -16.85 10.72
N TYR A 397 -2.53 -17.05 9.44
CA TYR A 397 -2.54 -18.38 8.83
C TYR A 397 -1.68 -18.41 7.56
N THR A 398 -0.97 -19.53 7.41
CA THR A 398 -0.26 -19.89 6.17
C THR A 398 -0.89 -21.17 5.64
N ILE A 399 -1.50 -21.07 4.47
CA ILE A 399 -2.20 -22.16 3.82
C ILE A 399 -1.35 -22.65 2.65
N ARG A 400 -1.06 -23.95 2.62
CA ARG A 400 -0.17 -24.55 1.63
C ARG A 400 -0.59 -25.97 1.29
N LYS A 401 -0.22 -26.42 0.09
CA LYS A 401 -0.55 -27.74 -0.42
C LYS A 401 0.30 -28.83 0.26
N SER A 402 -0.35 -29.88 0.73
CA SER A 402 0.28 -31.10 1.22
C SER A 402 0.92 -31.84 0.07
N LYS A 403 2.23 -32.12 0.17
CA LYS A 403 2.94 -32.93 -0.83
C LYS A 403 2.43 -34.38 -0.92
N LYS A 404 1.71 -34.86 0.11
CA LYS A 404 1.19 -36.24 0.17
C LYS A 404 -0.16 -36.38 -0.50
N THR A 405 -1.09 -35.48 -0.21
CA THR A 405 -2.48 -35.58 -0.65
C THR A 405 -2.79 -34.66 -1.82
N GLY A 406 -1.96 -33.64 -2.05
CA GLY A 406 -2.26 -32.59 -3.03
C GLY A 406 -3.39 -31.66 -2.58
N LEU A 407 -3.81 -31.70 -1.31
CA LEU A 407 -4.84 -30.83 -0.75
C LEU A 407 -4.23 -29.75 0.16
N TYR A 408 -4.96 -28.66 0.39
CA TYR A 408 -4.49 -27.54 1.21
C TYR A 408 -4.70 -27.79 2.69
N GLN A 409 -3.69 -27.41 3.47
CA GLN A 409 -3.67 -27.48 4.92
C GLN A 409 -3.47 -26.08 5.51
N CYS A 410 -4.13 -25.81 6.63
CA CYS A 410 -4.03 -24.55 7.35
C CYS A 410 -2.97 -24.65 8.46
N PHE A 411 -2.01 -23.72 8.49
CA PHE A 411 -0.99 -23.64 9.52
C PHE A 411 -1.01 -22.28 10.22
N GLY A 412 -0.59 -22.25 11.48
CA GLY A 412 -0.48 -21.01 12.26
C GLY A 412 0.51 -21.15 13.42
N LYS A 413 0.55 -20.12 14.26
CA LYS A 413 1.51 -20.00 15.37
C LYS A 413 0.95 -20.43 16.73
N TYR A 414 -0.26 -20.98 16.78
CA TYR A 414 -0.79 -21.57 18.01
C TYR A 414 -0.41 -23.05 18.06
N ASN A 415 0.18 -23.48 19.17
CA ASN A 415 0.52 -24.87 19.42
C ASN A 415 -0.69 -25.57 20.05
N PRO A 416 -1.40 -26.45 19.32
CA PRO A 416 -2.59 -27.12 19.84
C PRO A 416 -2.25 -28.15 20.93
N TYR A 417 -1.03 -28.69 20.94
CA TYR A 417 -0.59 -29.70 21.91
C TYR A 417 -0.30 -29.08 23.27
N GLU A 418 0.35 -27.91 23.28
CA GLU A 418 0.67 -27.16 24.50
C GLU A 418 -0.38 -26.11 24.86
N ARG A 419 -1.39 -25.92 24.00
CA ARG A 419 -2.50 -24.97 24.15
C ARG A 419 -2.03 -23.54 24.43
N ARG A 420 -0.99 -23.11 23.71
CA ARG A 420 -0.40 -21.77 23.82
C ARG A 420 0.00 -21.24 22.45
N TRP A 421 0.10 -19.92 22.35
CA TRP A 421 0.77 -19.30 21.22
C TRP A 421 2.29 -19.52 21.31
N ALA A 422 2.95 -19.61 20.15
CA ALA A 422 4.40 -19.55 20.05
C ALA A 422 4.92 -18.29 20.77
N ASN A 423 6.15 -18.36 21.29
CA ASN A 423 6.82 -17.16 21.77
C ASN A 423 7.30 -16.36 20.55
N HIS A 424 6.66 -15.22 20.27
CA HIS A 424 6.98 -14.40 19.10
C HIS A 424 8.06 -13.37 19.43
N GLY A 425 9.05 -13.23 18.55
CA GLY A 425 9.91 -12.04 18.51
C GLY A 425 9.32 -10.99 17.55
N ASN A 426 9.76 -9.73 17.67
CA ASN A 426 9.37 -8.71 16.71
C ASN A 426 10.03 -8.96 15.35
N SER A 427 11.30 -9.35 15.33
CA SER A 427 11.97 -9.78 14.10
C SER A 427 11.46 -11.16 13.65
N PRO A 428 11.31 -11.42 12.34
CA PRO A 428 11.02 -12.75 11.82
C PRO A 428 12.08 -13.81 12.21
N HIS A 429 13.29 -13.40 12.60
CA HIS A 429 14.37 -14.31 13.02
C HIS A 429 14.35 -14.64 14.51
N ASP A 430 13.59 -13.89 15.30
CA ASP A 430 13.58 -14.01 16.75
C ASP A 430 12.33 -14.80 17.21
N GLY A 431 12.47 -15.55 18.31
CA GLY A 431 11.38 -16.35 18.86
C GLY A 431 11.21 -17.73 18.21
N GLU A 432 10.06 -18.35 18.46
CA GLU A 432 9.73 -19.71 18.04
C GLU A 432 9.21 -19.74 16.59
N GLN A 433 9.96 -20.40 15.72
CA GLN A 433 9.68 -20.45 14.29
C GLN A 433 8.65 -21.51 13.89
N SER A 434 8.41 -22.48 14.77
CA SER A 434 7.45 -23.57 14.56
C SER A 434 6.07 -23.06 14.13
N MET A 435 5.45 -23.80 13.21
CA MET A 435 4.05 -23.66 12.85
C MET A 435 3.36 -25.01 13.03
N TRP A 436 2.11 -24.99 13.47
CA TRP A 436 1.30 -26.19 13.67
C TRP A 436 0.10 -26.16 12.74
N GLN A 437 -0.42 -27.34 12.43
CA GLN A 437 -1.72 -27.44 11.77
C GLN A 437 -2.79 -26.85 12.70
N MET A 438 -3.67 -26.06 12.11
CA MET A 438 -4.66 -25.26 12.81
C MET A 438 -6.06 -25.62 12.36
N ASP A 439 -7.00 -25.50 13.28
CA ASP A 439 -8.40 -25.36 12.91
C ASP A 439 -8.53 -24.20 11.91
N TRP A 440 -9.35 -24.40 10.90
CA TRP A 440 -9.62 -23.39 9.88
C TRP A 440 -10.34 -22.18 10.49
N PRO A 441 -10.11 -20.97 9.96
CA PRO A 441 -10.86 -19.78 10.35
C PRO A 441 -12.37 -20.05 10.29
N LYS A 442 -13.11 -19.57 11.29
CA LYS A 442 -14.57 -19.75 11.35
C LYS A 442 -15.27 -19.16 10.12
N VAL A 443 -14.78 -18.02 9.64
CA VAL A 443 -15.21 -17.43 8.37
C VAL A 443 -14.79 -18.35 7.22
N GLY A 444 -15.74 -18.66 6.33
CA GLY A 444 -15.54 -19.65 5.28
C GLY A 444 -15.86 -21.09 5.69
N GLY A 445 -16.51 -21.29 6.85
CA GLY A 445 -17.08 -22.58 7.26
C GLY A 445 -16.29 -23.35 8.33
N GLY A 446 -15.12 -22.84 8.74
CA GLY A 446 -14.29 -23.51 9.75
C GLY A 446 -13.82 -24.89 9.31
N GLY A 447 -13.57 -25.74 10.31
CA GLY A 447 -13.00 -27.07 10.15
C GLY A 447 -11.91 -27.31 11.19
N ASP A 448 -11.74 -28.54 11.64
CA ASP A 448 -10.63 -28.88 12.51
C ASP A 448 -9.29 -28.94 11.74
N LYS A 449 -8.19 -29.03 12.48
CA LYS A 449 -6.82 -29.14 11.95
C LYS A 449 -6.57 -30.30 10.97
N ASP A 450 -7.42 -31.32 10.95
CA ASP A 450 -7.27 -32.51 10.11
C ASP A 450 -8.03 -32.35 8.77
N LEU A 451 -8.89 -31.34 8.66
CA LEU A 451 -9.57 -30.99 7.41
C LEU A 451 -8.54 -30.48 6.37
N GLU A 452 -8.51 -31.14 5.21
CA GLU A 452 -7.78 -30.68 4.03
C GLU A 452 -8.76 -30.25 2.93
N LEU A 453 -8.35 -29.29 2.11
CA LEU A 453 -9.22 -28.67 1.10
C LEU A 453 -8.74 -28.85 -0.33
N THR A 454 -9.69 -29.01 -1.24
CA THR A 454 -9.47 -28.83 -2.66
C THR A 454 -9.26 -27.35 -3.02
N GLU A 455 -8.78 -27.08 -4.24
CA GLU A 455 -8.65 -25.72 -4.79
C GLU A 455 -10.00 -24.99 -4.82
N GLU A 456 -11.08 -25.69 -5.17
CA GLU A 456 -12.45 -25.15 -5.17
C GLU A 456 -12.89 -24.72 -3.77
N GLU A 457 -12.69 -25.59 -2.76
CA GLU A 457 -13.09 -25.29 -1.38
C GLU A 457 -12.24 -24.20 -0.73
N LEU A 458 -10.95 -24.09 -1.11
CA LEU A 458 -10.10 -22.99 -0.66
C LEU A 458 -10.51 -21.67 -1.32
N PHE A 459 -10.81 -21.67 -2.62
CA PHE A 459 -11.27 -20.48 -3.32
C PHE A 459 -12.58 -19.91 -2.73
N GLN A 460 -13.53 -20.79 -2.41
CA GLN A 460 -14.77 -20.38 -1.72
C GLN A 460 -14.49 -19.74 -0.35
N ARG A 461 -13.47 -20.22 0.38
CA ARG A 461 -13.03 -19.59 1.63
C ARG A 461 -12.39 -18.23 1.39
N MET A 462 -11.55 -18.10 0.36
CA MET A 462 -10.96 -16.82 -0.02
C MET A 462 -12.03 -15.77 -0.33
N CYS A 463 -13.07 -16.13 -1.07
CA CYS A 463 -14.22 -15.26 -1.31
C CYS A 463 -14.88 -14.84 0.02
N ALA A 464 -15.10 -15.79 0.94
CA ALA A 464 -15.70 -15.49 2.24
C ALA A 464 -14.82 -14.62 3.15
N TRP A 465 -13.49 -14.75 3.10
CA TRP A 465 -12.55 -13.91 3.85
C TRP A 465 -12.53 -12.49 3.30
N ASP A 466 -12.55 -12.39 1.98
CA ASP A 466 -12.59 -11.12 1.27
C ASP A 466 -13.94 -10.41 1.49
N ASP A 467 -15.07 -11.14 1.60
CA ASP A 467 -16.40 -10.60 1.93
C ASP A 467 -16.46 -9.91 3.31
N VAL A 468 -15.58 -10.31 4.23
CA VAL A 468 -15.50 -9.74 5.59
C VAL A 468 -14.25 -8.89 5.80
N ASN A 469 -13.57 -8.50 4.70
CA ASN A 469 -12.39 -7.64 4.72
C ASN A 469 -11.23 -8.20 5.57
N TYR A 470 -10.98 -9.51 5.52
CA TYR A 470 -9.72 -10.04 6.02
C TYR A 470 -8.58 -9.70 5.07
N ILE A 471 -7.36 -9.61 5.59
CA ILE A 471 -6.18 -9.37 4.75
C ILE A 471 -5.75 -10.71 4.17
N VAL A 472 -5.69 -10.79 2.84
CA VAL A 472 -5.28 -12.00 2.11
C VAL A 472 -4.08 -11.66 1.23
N GLY A 473 -3.10 -12.56 1.23
CA GLY A 473 -1.91 -12.46 0.38
C GLY A 473 -1.58 -13.82 -0.22
N ALA A 474 -0.69 -13.81 -1.20
CA ALA A 474 -0.29 -15.00 -1.94
C ALA A 474 1.22 -15.02 -2.17
N GLY A 475 1.84 -16.18 -2.06
CA GLY A 475 3.26 -16.40 -2.32
C GLY A 475 3.47 -17.14 -3.64
N CYS A 476 4.25 -16.55 -4.54
CA CYS A 476 4.56 -17.16 -5.83
C CYS A 476 5.58 -18.31 -5.66
N SER A 477 5.44 -19.34 -6.49
CA SER A 477 6.46 -20.38 -6.66
C SER A 477 7.37 -20.11 -7.86
N ASP A 478 8.48 -20.83 -7.99
CA ASP A 478 9.47 -20.76 -9.08
C ASP A 478 8.91 -20.99 -10.51
N LYS A 479 7.59 -21.17 -10.66
CA LYS A 479 6.89 -21.34 -11.94
C LYS A 479 6.26 -20.04 -12.47
N GLY A 480 6.32 -18.96 -11.69
CA GLY A 480 5.75 -17.67 -12.06
C GLY A 480 6.70 -16.79 -12.89
N ALA A 481 8.02 -16.97 -12.74
CA ALA A 481 9.04 -16.16 -13.44
C ALA A 481 8.89 -16.11 -14.96
N ASP A 482 8.52 -17.23 -15.59
CA ASP A 482 8.38 -17.31 -17.04
C ASP A 482 7.11 -16.62 -17.57
N GLY A 483 6.23 -16.11 -16.68
CA GLY A 483 4.98 -15.43 -17.02
C GLY A 483 4.82 -14.07 -16.34
N GLY A 484 5.92 -13.36 -16.09
CA GLY A 484 5.91 -11.98 -15.54
C GLY A 484 5.83 -11.88 -14.01
N LEU A 485 5.56 -12.98 -13.29
CA LEU A 485 5.54 -12.98 -11.83
C LEU A 485 6.94 -13.12 -11.24
N VAL A 486 7.20 -12.38 -10.18
CA VAL A 486 8.42 -12.44 -9.38
C VAL A 486 8.44 -13.70 -8.50
N ASP A 487 9.48 -14.51 -8.66
CA ASP A 487 9.73 -15.69 -7.82
C ASP A 487 10.03 -15.32 -6.36
N ASN A 488 9.58 -16.17 -5.43
CA ASN A 488 9.78 -15.99 -3.98
C ASN A 488 9.33 -14.61 -3.46
N HIS A 489 8.32 -14.04 -4.13
CA HIS A 489 7.72 -12.75 -3.81
C HIS A 489 6.30 -12.94 -3.30
N ALA A 490 5.85 -12.01 -2.47
CA ALA A 490 4.50 -12.00 -1.95
C ALA A 490 3.66 -10.94 -2.64
N TYR A 491 2.39 -11.26 -2.83
CA TYR A 491 1.39 -10.45 -3.52
C TYR A 491 0.19 -10.26 -2.62
N SER A 492 -0.51 -9.14 -2.78
CA SER A 492 -1.79 -8.90 -2.10
C SER A 492 -2.92 -9.51 -2.92
N VAL A 493 -3.86 -10.20 -2.28
CA VAL A 493 -5.11 -10.61 -2.94
C VAL A 493 -6.15 -9.54 -2.60
N ILE A 494 -6.50 -8.73 -3.60
CA ILE A 494 -7.38 -7.57 -3.43
C ILE A 494 -8.84 -8.00 -3.54
N GLU A 495 -9.17 -8.88 -4.48
CA GLU A 495 -10.56 -9.30 -4.67
C GLU A 495 -10.62 -10.76 -5.10
N ALA A 496 -11.63 -11.50 -4.64
CA ALA A 496 -11.97 -12.83 -5.11
C ALA A 496 -13.47 -12.90 -5.44
N HIS A 497 -13.79 -13.25 -6.68
CA HIS A 497 -15.16 -13.30 -7.20
C HIS A 497 -15.46 -14.65 -7.83
N ASN A 498 -16.50 -15.31 -7.35
CA ASN A 498 -17.00 -16.54 -7.94
C ASN A 498 -18.11 -16.26 -8.97
N ASP A 499 -18.15 -17.05 -10.06
CA ASP A 499 -19.20 -16.97 -11.09
C ASP A 499 -19.46 -15.52 -11.60
N VAL A 500 -18.40 -14.87 -12.07
CA VAL A 500 -18.47 -13.45 -12.46
C VAL A 500 -19.48 -13.27 -13.60
N ALA A 501 -20.48 -12.43 -13.37
CA ALA A 501 -21.55 -12.14 -14.32
C ALA A 501 -22.32 -13.39 -14.81
N GLY A 502 -22.40 -14.47 -14.02
CA GLY A 502 -23.13 -15.69 -14.37
C GLY A 502 -22.47 -16.50 -15.48
N THR A 503 -21.14 -16.45 -15.58
CA THR A 503 -20.34 -17.09 -16.64
C THR A 503 -19.67 -18.39 -16.20
N ASP A 504 -19.82 -18.79 -14.95
CA ASP A 504 -19.05 -19.84 -14.27
C ASP A 504 -17.52 -19.60 -14.26
N ILE A 505 -17.08 -18.37 -14.56
CA ILE A 505 -15.67 -17.98 -14.48
C ILE A 505 -15.41 -17.32 -13.13
N ASP A 506 -14.45 -17.88 -12.41
CA ASP A 506 -13.96 -17.38 -11.14
C ASP A 506 -12.71 -16.52 -11.37
N LEU A 507 -12.69 -15.30 -10.81
CA LEU A 507 -11.59 -14.35 -10.99
C LEU A 507 -11.06 -13.83 -9.65
N ILE A 508 -9.74 -13.61 -9.62
CA ILE A 508 -9.01 -13.09 -8.46
C ILE A 508 -8.20 -11.88 -8.93
N LYS A 509 -8.36 -10.75 -8.24
CA LYS A 509 -7.55 -9.53 -8.43
C LYS A 509 -6.37 -9.59 -7.49
N VAL A 510 -5.17 -9.49 -8.04
CA VAL A 510 -3.89 -9.62 -7.32
C VAL A 510 -3.07 -8.35 -7.53
N ARG A 511 -2.28 -7.95 -6.53
CA ARG A 511 -1.34 -6.82 -6.62
C ARG A 511 0.09 -7.24 -6.35
N ASN A 512 0.98 -6.87 -7.25
CA ASN A 512 2.41 -6.81 -7.01
C ASN A 512 2.71 -5.56 -6.16
N PRO A 513 3.29 -5.71 -4.96
CA PRO A 513 3.61 -4.57 -4.09
C PRO A 513 4.69 -3.64 -4.63
N TRP A 514 5.27 -3.92 -5.80
CA TRP A 514 6.19 -3.00 -6.48
C TRP A 514 5.48 -1.93 -7.31
N GLY A 515 4.15 -2.00 -7.41
CA GLY A 515 3.36 -1.06 -8.22
C GLY A 515 3.62 -1.18 -9.72
N LYS A 516 4.22 -2.30 -10.16
CA LYS A 516 4.54 -2.63 -11.55
C LYS A 516 4.90 -4.10 -11.67
N GLY A 517 4.89 -4.61 -12.90
CA GLY A 517 5.24 -5.99 -13.20
C GLY A 517 4.08 -6.92 -12.84
N GLU A 518 3.43 -7.40 -13.89
CA GLU A 518 2.17 -8.14 -13.85
C GLU A 518 2.34 -9.49 -14.52
N ILE A 519 1.32 -10.34 -14.43
CA ILE A 519 1.32 -11.57 -15.22
C ILE A 519 1.23 -11.22 -16.71
N GLU A 520 2.02 -11.92 -17.53
CA GLU A 520 2.00 -11.79 -18.99
C GLU A 520 1.22 -12.96 -19.63
N ASP A 521 0.56 -12.70 -20.75
CA ASP A 521 -0.19 -13.68 -21.56
C ASP A 521 -1.34 -14.37 -20.80
N GLY A 522 -1.92 -13.69 -19.81
CA GLY A 522 -3.05 -14.17 -19.02
C GLY A 522 -4.36 -14.17 -19.83
N MET A 523 -5.38 -14.90 -19.35
CA MET A 523 -6.72 -14.76 -19.96
C MET A 523 -7.34 -13.39 -19.64
N PHE A 524 -7.11 -12.88 -18.43
CA PHE A 524 -7.69 -11.65 -17.90
C PHE A 524 -6.64 -10.70 -17.32
N ASP A 525 -5.37 -10.84 -17.72
CA ASP A 525 -4.40 -9.76 -17.55
C ASP A 525 -4.85 -8.51 -18.33
N ASP A 526 -4.17 -7.39 -18.15
CA ASP A 526 -4.65 -6.07 -18.52
C ASP A 526 -5.10 -5.92 -20.00
N ASP A 527 -4.38 -6.52 -20.93
CA ASP A 527 -4.73 -6.57 -22.35
C ASP A 527 -5.21 -7.95 -22.84
N GLY A 528 -5.49 -8.85 -21.89
CA GLY A 528 -5.89 -10.23 -22.13
C GLY A 528 -7.11 -10.43 -23.02
N PRO A 529 -7.15 -11.53 -23.79
CA PRO A 529 -8.25 -11.79 -24.74
C PRO A 529 -9.59 -12.08 -24.05
N GLY A 530 -9.58 -12.46 -22.77
CA GLY A 530 -10.77 -12.75 -21.97
C GLY A 530 -11.70 -11.55 -21.84
N TRP A 531 -11.16 -10.33 -21.76
CA TRP A 531 -11.95 -9.10 -21.68
C TRP A 531 -12.81 -8.85 -22.92
N GLN A 532 -12.30 -9.19 -24.11
CA GLN A 532 -13.04 -9.09 -25.37
C GLN A 532 -14.00 -10.26 -25.54
N LYS A 533 -13.58 -11.46 -25.14
CA LYS A 533 -14.38 -12.69 -25.23
C LYS A 533 -15.60 -12.67 -24.30
N TYR A 534 -15.48 -12.06 -23.12
CA TYR A 534 -16.52 -11.99 -22.11
C TYR A 534 -16.82 -10.53 -21.70
N PRO A 535 -17.46 -9.73 -22.57
CA PRO A 535 -17.68 -8.30 -22.32
C PRO A 535 -18.58 -8.04 -21.09
N GLN A 536 -19.41 -9.01 -20.68
CA GLN A 536 -20.18 -8.93 -19.44
C GLN A 536 -19.30 -8.96 -18.19
N ILE A 537 -18.19 -9.70 -18.19
CA ILE A 537 -17.20 -9.71 -17.10
C ILE A 537 -16.50 -8.36 -17.05
N LYS A 538 -16.05 -7.84 -18.20
CA LYS A 538 -15.44 -6.50 -18.29
C LYS A 538 -16.36 -5.41 -17.73
N ARG A 539 -17.66 -5.46 -18.04
CA ARG A 539 -18.64 -4.50 -17.48
C ARG A 539 -18.86 -4.68 -15.97
N ALA A 540 -18.81 -5.92 -15.48
CA ALA A 540 -19.05 -6.21 -14.06
C ALA A 540 -17.87 -5.78 -13.17
N LEU A 541 -16.65 -6.02 -13.63
CA LEU A 541 -15.42 -5.74 -12.86
C LEU A 541 -14.79 -4.39 -13.18
N ASN A 542 -15.07 -3.81 -14.34
CA ASN A 542 -14.53 -2.53 -14.81
C ASN A 542 -12.99 -2.44 -14.62
N PRO A 543 -12.21 -3.34 -15.25
CA PRO A 543 -10.76 -3.37 -15.07
C PRO A 543 -10.10 -2.11 -15.63
N VAL A 544 -9.01 -1.71 -14.99
CA VAL A 544 -8.06 -0.71 -15.47
C VAL A 544 -7.05 -1.41 -16.38
N VAL A 545 -6.47 -0.69 -17.34
CA VAL A 545 -5.40 -1.19 -18.21
C VAL A 545 -4.21 -0.25 -18.02
N ALA A 546 -3.29 -0.62 -17.15
CA ALA A 546 -2.10 0.14 -16.77
C ALA A 546 -1.08 -0.77 -16.08
N ASP A 547 0.22 -0.59 -16.33
CA ASP A 547 1.28 -1.27 -15.55
C ASP A 547 1.36 -0.62 -14.16
N ASP A 548 0.48 -1.06 -13.27
CA ASP A 548 0.29 -0.58 -11.91
C ASP A 548 0.50 -1.71 -10.87
N GLY A 549 0.82 -2.91 -11.37
CA GLY A 549 1.05 -4.12 -10.59
C GLY A 549 -0.24 -4.86 -10.23
N ILE A 550 -1.42 -4.37 -10.64
CA ILE A 550 -2.72 -4.98 -10.38
C ILE A 550 -3.16 -5.74 -11.62
N PHE A 551 -3.47 -7.02 -11.46
CA PHE A 551 -3.92 -7.84 -12.57
C PHE A 551 -4.97 -8.84 -12.11
N TRP A 552 -5.78 -9.33 -13.06
CA TRP A 552 -6.76 -10.39 -12.81
C TRP A 552 -6.26 -11.73 -13.31
N VAL A 553 -6.45 -12.76 -12.50
CA VAL A 553 -6.20 -14.15 -12.88
C VAL A 553 -7.44 -14.99 -12.67
N THR A 554 -7.60 -16.02 -13.49
CA THR A 554 -8.57 -17.08 -13.21
C THR A 554 -8.17 -17.85 -11.97
N LYS A 555 -9.15 -18.48 -11.30
CA LYS A 555 -8.88 -19.41 -10.19
C LYS A 555 -7.85 -20.48 -10.55
N GLN A 556 -7.92 -21.00 -11.78
CA GLN A 556 -6.99 -22.04 -12.27
C GLN A 556 -5.57 -21.49 -12.40
N GLU A 557 -5.39 -20.32 -13.01
CA GLU A 557 -4.10 -19.63 -13.10
C GLU A 557 -3.55 -19.34 -11.69
N PHE A 558 -4.40 -18.83 -10.78
CA PHE A 558 -3.99 -18.51 -9.42
C PHE A 558 -3.35 -19.71 -8.71
N PHE A 559 -3.99 -20.88 -8.71
CA PHE A 559 -3.43 -22.06 -8.03
C PHE A 559 -2.27 -22.73 -8.76
N VAL A 560 -2.02 -22.36 -10.03
CA VAL A 560 -0.80 -22.75 -10.76
C VAL A 560 0.39 -21.91 -10.29
N PHE A 561 0.22 -20.59 -10.17
CA PHE A 561 1.32 -19.67 -9.88
C PHE A 561 1.59 -19.50 -8.38
N PHE A 562 0.53 -19.40 -7.58
CA PHE A 562 0.60 -19.13 -6.15
C PHE A 562 0.51 -20.43 -5.35
N SER A 563 1.64 -20.80 -4.73
CA SER A 563 1.75 -22.05 -3.98
C SER A 563 1.29 -21.94 -2.52
N THR A 564 1.25 -20.71 -2.00
CA THR A 564 0.95 -20.41 -0.61
C THR A 564 -0.05 -19.26 -0.55
N VAL A 565 -1.05 -19.38 0.32
CA VAL A 565 -1.98 -18.30 0.65
C VAL A 565 -1.73 -17.88 2.09
N TYR A 566 -1.63 -16.58 2.31
CA TYR A 566 -1.48 -15.96 3.62
C TYR A 566 -2.79 -15.29 4.02
N LEU A 567 -3.18 -15.44 5.28
CA LEU A 567 -4.39 -14.84 5.80
C LEU A 567 -4.12 -14.19 7.16
N SER A 568 -4.53 -12.93 7.31
CA SER A 568 -4.78 -12.33 8.62
C SER A 568 -6.28 -12.23 8.86
N ALA A 569 -6.77 -12.88 9.92
CA ALA A 569 -8.16 -12.75 10.35
C ALA A 569 -8.42 -11.44 11.13
N SER A 570 -7.80 -10.36 10.69
CA SER A 570 -8.01 -9.01 11.24
C SER A 570 -9.31 -8.45 10.68
N ASN A 571 -10.13 -7.83 11.53
CA ASN A 571 -11.32 -7.14 11.08
C ASN A 571 -10.94 -5.78 10.49
N MET A 572 -10.73 -5.71 9.18
CA MET A 572 -10.33 -4.46 8.52
C MET A 572 -11.50 -3.54 8.20
N THR A 573 -12.74 -3.97 8.44
CA THR A 573 -13.93 -3.16 8.16
C THR A 573 -13.94 -1.85 8.94
N GLU A 574 -13.30 -1.80 10.11
CA GLU A 574 -13.19 -0.56 10.91
C GLU A 574 -12.33 0.52 10.26
N PHE A 575 -11.58 0.18 9.20
CA PHE A 575 -10.70 1.09 8.47
C PHE A 575 -11.22 1.45 7.08
N LEU A 576 -12.46 1.05 6.75
CA LEU A 576 -13.11 1.37 5.47
C LEU A 576 -14.01 2.61 5.54
N GLU A 577 -14.29 3.11 6.74
CA GLU A 577 -15.12 4.29 6.97
C GLU A 577 -14.31 5.29 7.80
N ASP A 578 -13.69 6.28 7.14
CA ASP A 578 -13.30 7.56 7.76
C ASP A 578 -13.07 8.65 6.71
#